data_AF-A0A7C1IXC5-F1
#
_entry.id   AF-A0A7C1IXC5-F1
#
_cell.length_a   1.000
_cell.length_b   1.000
_cell.length_c   1.000
_cell.angle_alpha   90.00
_cell.angle_beta   90.00
_cell.angle_gamma   90.00
#
_symmetry.space_group_name_H-M   'P 1'
#
loop_
_entity.id
_entity.type
_entity.pdbx_description
1 polymer ?
#
loop_
_entity_poly.entity_id
_entity_poly.type
_entity_poly.pdbx_seq_one_letter_code
_entity_poly.pdbx_strand_id
1 'polypeptide(L)'
;DSQDAVRENHRRVYETLGLDAERACTVWQVHSADTVVVHGRVPNRRWLARADGMVTNYPGLPLTMRYADCTPILLYDPVQHVIGIAHAGWRGTVLNMVGSILNTMQAAYGTHPQDVQAGIGPCIGPDRYQVGEEVVQAVQQAFGQLEGLIPALKMAQRIWICGPPTVLHWNARGWRTLRYPRYAPPPAPMSFIRTGPNRAGPGDLAQSLHWQTKPMIVPTTISERVAEVQSEIVRACQRAGRPPESVTLVAVSKTHPVETVMEAVVAGIQHFGENRVEDALPKMREVAQRIDQPIRWHMIGHVQSRKARDVVEGGFALVHSVDSVKLAGRLSRFALEQQRVLDVLLEINVSGEETKEGWNASGWQHDLSLRTSLWQDIQTVLDMPGLVVRGLMTMAPIVDDPEQARPVFADLRELRDTLAHDFPGISWSELSMGMTDDYPVAIEEGATLVRIGRAIFGPRR
;
A
#
# COMPACT_ATOMS: atom_id res chain seq x y z
N ASP A 1 18.61 20.45 -14.08
CA ASP A 1 17.46 19.56 -13.81
C ASP A 1 16.12 20.07 -14.34
N SER A 2 16.05 20.59 -15.58
CA SER A 2 14.75 20.91 -16.18
C SER A 2 14.03 19.63 -16.60
N GLN A 3 12.71 19.58 -16.42
CA GLN A 3 11.92 18.40 -16.80
C GLN A 3 12.01 18.12 -18.31
N ASP A 4 12.10 19.16 -19.13
CA ASP A 4 12.21 19.03 -20.57
C ASP A 4 13.55 18.44 -21.00
N ALA A 5 14.66 18.81 -20.34
CA ALA A 5 15.95 18.18 -20.61
C ALA A 5 15.96 16.70 -20.23
N VAL A 6 15.29 16.30 -19.13
CA VAL A 6 15.14 14.89 -18.74
C VAL A 6 14.33 14.11 -19.77
N ARG A 7 13.20 14.67 -20.24
CA ARG A 7 12.37 14.04 -21.28
C ARG A 7 13.13 13.90 -22.59
N GLU A 8 13.86 14.93 -22.99
CA GLU A 8 14.67 14.91 -24.22
C GLU A 8 15.81 13.90 -24.12
N ASN A 9 16.46 13.76 -22.96
CA ASN A 9 17.49 12.74 -22.75
C ASN A 9 16.91 11.33 -22.86
N HIS A 10 15.74 11.05 -22.27
CA HIS A 10 15.07 9.76 -22.42
C HIS A 10 14.71 9.48 -23.88
N ARG A 11 14.17 10.47 -24.59
CA ARG A 11 13.83 10.36 -26.02
C ARG A 11 15.06 9.96 -26.85
N ARG A 12 16.20 10.62 -26.64
CA ARG A 12 17.47 10.32 -27.32
C ARG A 12 17.98 8.92 -27.02
N VAL A 13 17.89 8.46 -25.76
CA VAL A 13 18.29 7.10 -25.37
C VAL A 13 17.42 6.07 -26.09
N TYR A 14 16.10 6.25 -26.09
CA TYR A 14 15.17 5.31 -26.74
C TYR A 14 15.38 5.26 -28.25
N GLU A 15 15.53 6.42 -28.90
CA GLU A 15 15.83 6.52 -30.32
C GLU A 15 17.15 5.82 -30.69
N THR A 16 18.20 6.03 -29.90
CA THR A 16 19.52 5.42 -30.11
C THR A 16 19.47 3.89 -29.98
N LEU A 17 18.64 3.37 -29.08
CA LEU A 17 18.46 1.94 -28.85
C LEU A 17 17.41 1.30 -29.78
N GLY A 18 16.80 2.07 -30.69
CA GLY A 18 15.72 1.60 -31.54
C GLY A 18 14.46 1.18 -30.76
N LEU A 19 14.26 1.74 -29.57
CA LEU A 19 13.13 1.44 -28.69
C LEU A 19 12.00 2.43 -28.95
N ASP A 20 10.77 1.90 -28.97
CA ASP A 20 9.57 2.74 -29.02
C ASP A 20 9.36 3.43 -27.65
N ALA A 21 9.65 4.73 -27.61
CA ALA A 21 9.48 5.58 -26.44
C ALA A 21 8.05 5.57 -25.90
N GLU A 22 7.04 5.41 -26.75
CA GLU A 22 5.64 5.42 -26.34
C GLU A 22 5.25 4.11 -25.65
N ARG A 23 5.98 3.03 -25.90
CA ARG A 23 5.79 1.72 -25.26
C ARG A 23 6.70 1.48 -24.05
N ALA A 24 7.73 2.30 -23.88
CA ALA A 24 8.68 2.15 -22.78
C ALA A 24 7.99 2.21 -21.40
N CYS A 25 8.31 1.23 -20.56
CA CYS A 25 7.67 1.00 -19.28
C CYS A 25 8.69 1.17 -18.14
N THR A 26 8.28 1.88 -17.09
CA THR A 26 9.14 2.12 -15.93
C THR A 26 8.31 2.20 -14.64
N VAL A 27 8.98 2.11 -13.50
CA VAL A 27 8.39 2.14 -12.15
C VAL A 27 8.91 3.33 -11.34
N TRP A 28 8.16 3.69 -10.31
CA TRP A 28 8.61 4.60 -9.26
C TRP A 28 9.38 3.80 -8.21
N GLN A 29 10.70 3.84 -8.28
CA GLN A 29 11.60 3.07 -7.39
C GLN A 29 11.47 3.55 -5.95
N VAL A 30 11.31 2.60 -5.02
CA VAL A 30 11.07 2.88 -3.59
C VAL A 30 12.00 2.09 -2.66
N HIS A 31 12.98 1.37 -3.21
CA HIS A 31 13.90 0.50 -2.46
C HIS A 31 13.20 -0.67 -1.75
N SER A 32 12.16 -1.21 -2.39
CA SER A 32 11.41 -2.41 -2.01
C SER A 32 12.01 -3.69 -2.63
N ALA A 33 11.35 -4.82 -2.40
CA ALA A 33 11.51 -6.03 -3.21
C ALA A 33 10.30 -6.28 -4.13
N ASP A 34 9.49 -5.25 -4.38
CA ASP A 34 8.24 -5.41 -5.13
C ASP A 34 8.51 -5.52 -6.63
N THR A 35 7.90 -6.51 -7.27
CA THR A 35 8.05 -6.81 -8.71
C THR A 35 6.70 -6.72 -9.42
N VAL A 36 6.67 -6.03 -10.56
CA VAL A 36 5.45 -5.87 -11.38
C VAL A 36 5.53 -6.70 -12.66
N VAL A 37 4.45 -7.40 -12.99
CA VAL A 37 4.27 -8.01 -14.32
C VAL A 37 3.79 -6.95 -15.31
N VAL A 38 4.50 -6.78 -16.41
CA VAL A 38 4.29 -5.68 -17.35
C VAL A 38 3.73 -6.20 -18.68
N HIS A 39 2.50 -5.79 -19.00
CA HIS A 39 1.84 -6.12 -20.26
C HIS A 39 1.80 -4.95 -21.25
N GLY A 40 2.07 -3.73 -20.77
CA GLY A 40 2.02 -2.51 -21.57
C GLY A 40 2.15 -1.27 -20.71
N ARG A 41 2.28 -0.12 -21.37
CA ARG A 41 2.24 1.18 -20.68
C ARG A 41 0.82 1.47 -20.21
N VAL A 42 0.69 2.17 -19.08
CA VAL A 42 -0.60 2.69 -18.60
C VAL A 42 -0.83 4.09 -19.18
N PRO A 43 -1.93 4.33 -19.91
CA PRO A 43 -2.26 5.66 -20.45
C PRO A 43 -2.26 6.74 -19.36
N ASN A 44 -1.76 7.93 -19.69
CA ASN A 44 -1.69 9.08 -18.79
C ASN A 44 -0.90 8.87 -17.49
N ARG A 45 -0.09 7.81 -17.37
CA ARG A 45 0.82 7.60 -16.24
C ARG A 45 2.26 7.58 -16.70
N ARG A 46 3.12 8.19 -15.88
CA ARG A 46 4.58 8.18 -16.08
C ARG A 46 5.22 6.88 -15.59
N TRP A 47 4.65 6.26 -14.57
CA TRP A 47 5.15 5.03 -13.96
C TRP A 47 4.01 4.02 -13.84
N LEU A 48 4.34 2.73 -13.93
CA LEU A 48 3.38 1.64 -13.79
C LEU A 48 2.89 1.50 -12.34
N ALA A 49 3.84 1.50 -11.40
CA ALA A 49 3.61 1.32 -9.98
C ALA A 49 4.79 1.83 -9.15
N ARG A 50 4.66 1.78 -7.83
CA ARG A 50 5.80 1.84 -6.91
C ARG A 50 6.38 0.42 -6.80
N ALA A 51 7.60 0.22 -7.26
CA ALA A 51 8.26 -1.09 -7.32
C ALA A 51 9.74 -0.94 -7.67
N ASP A 52 10.52 -2.00 -7.44
CA ASP A 52 11.94 -2.06 -7.78
C ASP A 52 12.28 -3.24 -8.71
N GLY A 53 11.29 -4.05 -9.08
CA GLY A 53 11.36 -5.09 -10.12
C GLY A 53 10.29 -4.95 -11.19
N MET A 54 10.61 -5.36 -12.42
CA MET A 54 9.64 -5.53 -13.50
C MET A 54 9.94 -6.80 -14.28
N VAL A 55 8.90 -7.51 -14.71
CA VAL A 55 9.00 -8.70 -15.57
C VAL A 55 8.06 -8.62 -16.76
N THR A 56 8.45 -9.17 -17.90
CA THR A 56 7.55 -9.31 -19.06
C THR A 56 8.03 -10.42 -19.99
N ASN A 57 7.09 -11.02 -20.73
CA ASN A 57 7.37 -11.83 -21.91
C ASN A 57 6.82 -11.20 -23.21
N TYR A 58 6.37 -9.94 -23.18
CA TYR A 58 5.71 -9.30 -24.31
C TYR A 58 6.75 -8.75 -25.30
N PRO A 59 6.77 -9.24 -26.55
CA PRO A 59 7.73 -8.75 -27.54
C PRO A 59 7.57 -7.25 -27.84
N GLY A 60 8.70 -6.56 -27.98
CA GLY A 60 8.75 -5.14 -28.31
C GLY A 60 8.27 -4.22 -27.18
N LEU A 61 8.19 -4.70 -25.94
CA LEU A 61 7.86 -3.89 -24.76
C LEU A 61 9.13 -3.54 -23.97
N PRO A 62 9.67 -2.31 -24.08
CA PRO A 62 10.91 -1.96 -23.40
C PRO A 62 10.69 -1.77 -21.90
N LEU A 63 11.45 -2.47 -21.06
CA LEU A 63 11.53 -2.20 -19.63
C LEU A 63 12.71 -1.26 -19.35
N THR A 64 12.45 -0.15 -18.66
CA THR A 64 13.46 0.86 -18.35
C THR A 64 13.44 1.23 -16.86
N MET A 65 14.61 1.44 -16.29
CA MET A 65 14.77 1.73 -14.86
C MET A 65 16.05 2.55 -14.68
N ARG A 66 16.10 3.34 -13.60
CA ARG A 66 17.23 4.25 -13.34
C ARG A 66 18.12 3.65 -12.27
N TYR A 67 19.41 3.63 -12.54
CA TYR A 67 20.41 3.12 -11.64
C TYR A 67 21.43 4.23 -11.42
N ALA A 68 21.73 4.50 -10.15
CA ALA A 68 22.85 5.34 -9.76
C ALA A 68 23.86 4.44 -9.06
N ASP A 69 23.80 4.42 -7.74
CA ASP A 69 24.72 3.65 -6.90
C ASP A 69 24.28 2.19 -6.72
N CYS A 70 22.97 1.93 -6.85
CA CYS A 70 22.37 0.61 -6.66
C CYS A 70 22.70 -0.37 -7.80
N THR A 71 22.64 -1.66 -7.50
CA THR A 71 23.01 -2.73 -8.42
C THR A 71 21.91 -2.99 -9.45
N PRO A 72 22.18 -2.84 -10.76
CA PRO A 72 21.28 -3.29 -11.81
C PRO A 72 21.35 -4.82 -11.94
N ILE A 73 20.21 -5.49 -11.92
CA ILE A 73 20.12 -6.93 -12.16
C ILE A 73 19.18 -7.19 -13.33
N LEU A 74 19.63 -7.98 -14.30
CA LEU A 74 18.86 -8.43 -15.45
C LEU A 74 18.72 -9.95 -15.36
N LEU A 75 17.50 -10.47 -15.45
CA LEU A 75 17.18 -11.89 -15.51
C LEU A 75 16.55 -12.20 -16.86
N TYR A 76 16.93 -13.32 -17.46
CA TYR A 76 16.39 -13.78 -18.73
C TYR A 76 16.15 -15.29 -18.69
N ASP A 77 14.90 -15.69 -18.90
CA ASP A 77 14.52 -17.07 -19.16
C ASP A 77 14.44 -17.29 -20.68
N PRO A 78 15.38 -18.04 -21.29
CA PRO A 78 15.37 -18.32 -22.73
C PRO A 78 14.33 -19.37 -23.14
N VAL A 79 13.74 -20.10 -22.20
CA VAL A 79 12.73 -21.14 -22.46
C VAL A 79 11.34 -20.52 -22.52
N GLN A 80 10.98 -19.74 -21.49
CA GLN A 80 9.68 -19.04 -21.45
C GLN A 80 9.70 -17.67 -22.15
N HIS A 81 10.87 -17.24 -22.65
CA HIS A 81 11.11 -15.94 -23.27
C HIS A 81 10.70 -14.76 -22.37
N VAL A 82 11.04 -14.86 -21.09
CA VAL A 82 10.72 -13.86 -20.06
C VAL A 82 11.97 -13.07 -19.71
N ILE A 83 11.85 -11.75 -19.63
CA ILE A 83 12.87 -10.87 -19.07
C ILE A 83 12.42 -10.29 -17.73
N GLY A 84 13.37 -10.05 -16.83
CA GLY A 84 13.18 -9.34 -15.58
C GLY A 84 14.28 -8.31 -15.36
N ILE A 85 13.95 -7.11 -14.88
CA ILE A 85 14.93 -6.10 -14.45
C ILE A 85 14.70 -5.70 -12.99
N ALA A 86 15.77 -5.51 -12.24
CA ALA A 86 15.75 -5.16 -10.82
C ALA A 86 16.69 -4.02 -10.48
N HIS A 87 16.21 -3.13 -9.61
CA HIS A 87 17.00 -2.17 -8.87
C HIS A 87 17.28 -2.70 -7.46
N ALA A 88 18.49 -3.19 -7.25
CA ALA A 88 18.91 -3.75 -5.97
C ALA A 88 19.83 -2.79 -5.21
N GLY A 89 19.23 -1.93 -4.39
CA GLY A 89 19.94 -1.29 -3.28
C GLY A 89 20.04 -2.23 -2.07
N TRP A 90 20.73 -1.82 -1.00
CA TRP A 90 20.93 -2.68 0.18
C TRP A 90 19.60 -3.20 0.77
N ARG A 91 18.55 -2.36 0.82
CA ARG A 91 17.21 -2.75 1.28
C ARG A 91 16.60 -3.84 0.39
N GLY A 92 16.62 -3.64 -0.93
CA GLY A 92 16.12 -4.63 -1.88
C GLY A 92 16.91 -5.94 -1.80
N THR A 93 18.23 -5.89 -1.59
CA THR A 93 19.06 -7.07 -1.37
C THR A 93 18.65 -7.84 -0.13
N VAL A 94 18.53 -7.16 1.02
CA VAL A 94 18.06 -7.75 2.29
C VAL A 94 16.66 -8.35 2.16
N LEU A 95 15.79 -7.72 1.35
CA LEU A 95 14.43 -8.18 1.08
C LEU A 95 14.33 -9.23 -0.05
N ASN A 96 15.47 -9.75 -0.55
CA ASN A 96 15.53 -10.75 -1.62
C ASN A 96 14.85 -10.33 -2.94
N MET A 97 15.21 -9.16 -3.46
CA MET A 97 14.74 -8.63 -4.75
C MET A 97 14.89 -9.64 -5.91
N VAL A 98 16.00 -10.38 -5.98
CA VAL A 98 16.23 -11.39 -7.03
C VAL A 98 15.22 -12.54 -6.90
N GLY A 99 15.01 -13.05 -5.70
CA GLY A 99 14.00 -14.07 -5.43
C GLY A 99 12.59 -13.60 -5.78
N SER A 100 12.25 -12.34 -5.45
CA SER A 100 10.97 -11.74 -5.84
C SER A 100 10.75 -11.75 -7.36
N ILE A 101 11.76 -11.37 -8.15
CA ILE A 101 11.66 -11.44 -9.61
C ILE A 101 11.50 -12.88 -10.09
N LEU A 102 12.33 -13.81 -9.62
CA LEU A 102 12.25 -15.21 -10.04
C LEU A 102 10.90 -15.83 -9.71
N ASN A 103 10.37 -15.57 -8.52
CA ASN A 103 9.05 -16.04 -8.10
C ASN A 103 7.94 -15.41 -8.95
N THR A 104 8.08 -14.13 -9.33
CA THR A 104 7.14 -13.47 -10.22
C THR A 104 7.21 -14.03 -11.65
N MET A 105 8.40 -14.28 -12.19
CA MET A 105 8.58 -14.93 -13.48
C MET A 105 7.98 -16.34 -13.48
N GLN A 106 8.21 -17.11 -12.41
CA GLN A 106 7.66 -18.46 -12.25
C GLN A 106 6.13 -18.42 -12.18
N ALA A 107 5.57 -17.55 -11.34
CA ALA A 107 4.12 -17.46 -11.15
C ALA A 107 3.39 -16.95 -12.41
N ALA A 108 3.95 -15.94 -13.09
CA ALA A 108 3.31 -15.32 -14.24
C ALA A 108 3.48 -16.11 -15.55
N TYR A 109 4.62 -16.79 -15.71
CA TYR A 109 5.04 -17.33 -17.00
C TYR A 109 5.57 -18.77 -16.93
N GLY A 110 5.57 -19.41 -15.76
CA GLY A 110 6.05 -20.78 -15.60
C GLY A 110 7.58 -20.91 -15.71
N THR A 111 8.33 -19.83 -15.53
CA THR A 111 9.80 -19.85 -15.49
C THR A 111 10.31 -20.82 -14.43
N HIS A 112 11.28 -21.66 -14.81
CA HIS A 112 12.04 -22.46 -13.85
C HIS A 112 13.37 -21.76 -13.55
N PRO A 113 13.72 -21.52 -12.27
CA PRO A 113 14.94 -20.79 -11.91
C PRO A 113 16.24 -21.34 -12.51
N GLN A 114 16.30 -22.65 -12.76
CA GLN A 114 17.45 -23.33 -13.38
C GLN A 114 17.72 -22.92 -14.83
N ASP A 115 16.70 -22.40 -15.53
CA ASP A 115 16.79 -21.97 -16.92
C ASP A 115 17.17 -20.48 -17.03
N VAL A 116 17.09 -19.74 -15.93
CA VAL A 116 17.30 -18.29 -15.90
C VAL A 116 18.79 -17.94 -15.95
N GLN A 117 19.11 -17.02 -16.85
CA GLN A 117 20.41 -16.36 -16.96
C GLN A 117 20.35 -15.01 -16.24
N ALA A 118 21.39 -14.69 -15.45
CA ALA A 118 21.50 -13.42 -14.74
C ALA A 118 22.67 -12.58 -15.27
N GLY A 119 22.39 -11.30 -15.52
CA GLY A 119 23.39 -10.26 -15.77
C GLY A 119 23.41 -9.25 -14.63
N ILE A 120 24.60 -8.88 -14.17
CA ILE A 120 24.78 -7.86 -13.12
C ILE A 120 25.47 -6.66 -13.77
N GLY A 121 24.81 -5.51 -13.68
CA GLY A 121 25.29 -4.25 -14.24
C GLY A 121 26.34 -3.57 -13.35
N PRO A 122 27.00 -2.53 -13.86
CA PRO A 122 27.92 -1.74 -13.08
C PRO A 122 27.19 -1.03 -11.93
N CYS A 123 27.80 -1.04 -10.75
CA CYS A 123 27.33 -0.36 -9.56
C CYS A 123 28.52 0.27 -8.83
N ILE A 124 28.23 1.06 -7.80
CA ILE A 124 29.26 1.64 -6.94
C ILE A 124 30.12 0.57 -6.25
N GLY A 125 31.40 0.87 -6.05
CA GLY A 125 32.33 0.00 -5.34
C GLY A 125 32.23 0.14 -3.81
N PRO A 126 32.61 -0.89 -3.05
CA PRO A 126 32.59 -0.86 -1.58
C PRO A 126 33.54 0.20 -0.99
N ASP A 127 34.61 0.57 -1.70
CA ASP A 127 35.54 1.63 -1.33
C ASP A 127 34.94 3.05 -1.39
N ARG A 128 33.74 3.18 -1.95
CA ARG A 128 33.03 4.45 -2.16
C ARG A 128 31.73 4.54 -1.35
N TYR A 129 31.45 3.55 -0.50
CA TYR A 129 30.28 3.52 0.37
C TYR A 129 30.66 3.79 1.83
N GLN A 130 29.93 4.70 2.48
CA GLN A 130 29.85 4.72 3.94
C GLN A 130 28.60 3.94 4.32
N VAL A 131 28.78 2.85 5.06
CA VAL A 131 27.70 1.95 5.46
C VAL A 131 27.44 2.18 6.95
N GLY A 132 26.21 2.59 7.27
CA GLY A 132 25.76 2.72 8.66
C GLY A 132 25.58 1.36 9.34
N GLU A 133 25.61 1.36 10.66
CA GLU A 133 25.49 0.14 11.46
C GLU A 133 24.15 -0.57 11.23
N GLU A 134 23.09 0.19 10.94
CA GLU A 134 21.76 -0.32 10.62
C GLU A 134 21.75 -1.22 9.36
N VAL A 135 22.58 -0.89 8.37
CA VAL A 135 22.69 -1.68 7.14
C VAL A 135 23.46 -2.97 7.43
N VAL A 136 24.53 -2.88 8.23
CA VAL A 136 25.33 -4.05 8.64
C VAL A 136 24.45 -5.03 9.41
N GLN A 137 23.68 -4.55 10.39
CA GLN A 137 22.77 -5.37 11.18
C GLN A 137 21.69 -6.01 10.30
N ALA A 138 21.06 -5.27 9.39
CA ALA A 138 20.03 -5.80 8.49
C ALA A 138 20.58 -6.90 7.58
N VAL A 139 21.79 -6.72 7.03
CA VAL A 139 22.46 -7.73 6.20
C VAL A 139 22.84 -8.96 7.03
N GLN A 140 23.37 -8.77 8.24
CA GLN A 140 23.69 -9.89 9.15
C GLN A 140 22.45 -10.67 9.57
N GLN A 141 21.33 -9.99 9.81
CA GLN A 141 20.06 -10.65 10.12
C GLN A 141 19.53 -11.46 8.94
N ALA A 142 19.62 -10.91 7.72
CA ALA A 142 19.10 -11.57 6.52
C ALA A 142 19.98 -12.72 6.02
N PHE A 143 21.30 -12.60 6.17
CA PHE A 143 22.25 -13.54 5.56
C PHE A 143 23.14 -14.28 6.57
N GLY A 144 23.09 -13.95 7.86
CA GLY A 144 23.91 -14.55 8.90
C GLY A 144 25.32 -13.96 9.00
N GLN A 145 26.31 -14.79 9.35
CA GLN A 145 27.71 -14.35 9.37
C GLN A 145 28.21 -14.07 7.95
N LEU A 146 28.77 -12.88 7.75
CA LEU A 146 29.32 -12.42 6.46
C LEU A 146 30.54 -13.24 5.98
N GLU A 147 31.16 -14.02 6.88
CA GLU A 147 32.24 -14.96 6.54
C GLU A 147 31.71 -16.04 5.60
N GLY A 148 32.04 -15.93 4.31
CA GLY A 148 31.64 -16.89 3.27
C GLY A 148 30.50 -16.45 2.36
N LEU A 149 29.86 -15.29 2.57
CA LEU A 149 28.93 -14.68 1.59
C LEU A 149 29.67 -14.01 0.43
N ILE A 150 30.88 -13.54 0.70
CA ILE A 150 31.88 -13.22 -0.32
C ILE A 150 33.07 -14.16 -0.04
N PRO A 151 33.01 -15.46 -0.43
CA PRO A 151 34.23 -16.23 -0.48
C PRO A 151 35.18 -15.48 -1.41
N ALA A 152 36.42 -15.25 -0.97
CA ALA A 152 37.48 -14.77 -1.82
C ALA A 152 37.36 -15.44 -3.19
N LEU A 153 37.03 -14.65 -4.22
CA LEU A 153 36.89 -15.07 -5.61
C LEU A 153 38.24 -15.61 -6.10
N LYS A 154 38.57 -16.84 -5.68
CA LYS A 154 39.60 -17.64 -6.30
C LYS A 154 39.03 -18.10 -7.63
N MET A 155 39.45 -17.37 -8.66
CA MET A 155 39.55 -17.75 -10.07
C MET A 155 39.09 -19.18 -10.38
N ALA A 156 37.86 -19.35 -10.86
CA ALA A 156 37.48 -20.38 -11.85
C ALA A 156 35.97 -20.34 -12.15
N GLN A 157 35.43 -19.23 -12.65
CA GLN A 157 34.19 -19.23 -13.43
C GLN A 157 34.01 -17.84 -14.04
N ARG A 158 33.77 -17.78 -15.35
CA ARG A 158 33.66 -16.54 -16.12
C ARG A 158 32.37 -15.81 -15.75
N ILE A 159 32.45 -14.92 -14.76
CA ILE A 159 31.42 -13.91 -14.51
C ILE A 159 31.52 -12.88 -15.62
N TRP A 160 30.45 -12.72 -16.41
CA TRP A 160 30.36 -11.65 -17.39
C TRP A 160 29.89 -10.38 -16.68
N ILE A 161 30.86 -9.55 -16.31
CA ILE A 161 30.60 -8.17 -15.90
C ILE A 161 30.34 -7.39 -17.19
N CYS A 162 29.14 -6.86 -17.38
CA CYS A 162 28.88 -5.90 -18.45
C CYS A 162 29.63 -4.59 -18.13
N GLY A 163 30.90 -4.53 -18.56
CA GLY A 163 31.75 -3.34 -18.47
C GLY A 163 31.68 -2.46 -19.74
N PRO A 164 31.93 -1.15 -19.58
CA PRO A 164 31.20 -0.01 -20.19
C PRO A 164 32.04 0.67 -21.30
N PRO A 165 31.77 1.88 -21.87
CA PRO A 165 32.74 2.43 -22.83
C PRO A 165 33.93 3.03 -22.07
N THR A 166 34.76 2.21 -21.43
CA THR A 166 36.19 2.43 -21.15
C THR A 166 36.78 1.10 -20.70
N VAL A 167 37.64 0.49 -21.51
CA VAL A 167 38.40 -0.72 -21.13
C VAL A 167 39.60 -0.30 -20.28
N LEU A 168 39.65 -0.73 -19.02
CA LEU A 168 40.88 -0.72 -18.21
C LEU A 168 41.53 -2.10 -18.32
N HIS A 169 42.78 -2.13 -18.79
CA HIS A 169 43.57 -3.35 -18.88
C HIS A 169 44.58 -3.40 -17.71
N TRP A 170 44.52 -4.46 -16.91
CA TRP A 170 45.47 -4.72 -15.83
C TRP A 170 46.43 -5.85 -16.22
N ASN A 171 47.73 -5.64 -16.02
CA ASN A 171 48.72 -6.71 -16.03
C ASN A 171 49.65 -6.59 -14.81
N ALA A 172 50.58 -7.55 -14.66
CA ALA A 172 51.49 -7.69 -13.52
C ALA A 172 52.41 -6.47 -13.22
N ARG A 173 52.29 -5.35 -13.95
CA ARG A 173 53.04 -4.10 -13.73
C ARG A 173 52.16 -2.87 -13.43
N GLY A 174 50.85 -3.00 -13.25
CA GLY A 174 49.93 -1.93 -12.81
C GLY A 174 48.98 -1.39 -13.90
N TRP A 175 48.15 -0.41 -13.53
CA TRP A 175 47.06 0.15 -14.36
C TRP A 175 47.57 1.05 -15.49
N ARG A 176 47.05 0.90 -16.71
CA ARG A 176 47.20 1.89 -17.79
C ARG A 176 45.84 2.21 -18.45
N THR A 177 45.60 3.50 -18.68
CA THR A 177 44.42 4.03 -19.36
C THR A 177 44.62 3.99 -20.88
N LEU A 178 43.71 3.37 -21.63
CA LEU A 178 43.64 3.46 -23.09
C LEU A 178 42.54 4.46 -23.48
N ARG A 179 42.91 5.59 -24.12
CA ARG A 179 41.95 6.50 -24.79
C ARG A 179 41.55 5.88 -26.14
N TYR A 180 40.25 5.82 -26.45
CA TYR A 180 39.76 5.35 -27.74
C TYR A 180 39.74 6.48 -28.80
N PRO A 181 40.18 6.21 -30.04
CA PRO A 181 39.71 6.90 -31.24
C PRO A 181 38.35 6.32 -31.70
N ARG A 182 37.65 7.10 -32.54
CA ARG A 182 36.24 6.98 -32.94
C ARG A 182 35.78 5.58 -33.40
N TYR A 183 34.53 5.27 -33.01
CA TYR A 183 33.54 4.31 -33.54
C TYR A 183 33.94 3.38 -34.71
N ALA A 184 33.77 2.07 -34.50
CA ALA A 184 33.59 1.07 -35.56
C ALA A 184 32.44 0.10 -35.18
N PRO A 185 31.65 -0.42 -36.14
CA PRO A 185 30.42 -1.18 -35.88
C PRO A 185 30.70 -2.59 -35.31
N PRO A 186 29.71 -3.27 -34.72
CA PRO A 186 29.95 -4.48 -33.94
C PRO A 186 30.22 -5.70 -34.83
N PRO A 187 31.07 -6.65 -34.42
CA PRO A 187 31.09 -7.99 -35.01
C PRO A 187 29.95 -8.85 -34.43
N ALA A 188 29.43 -9.76 -35.26
CA ALA A 188 28.34 -10.71 -34.97
C ALA A 188 28.75 -11.89 -34.06
N PRO A 189 27.82 -12.82 -33.76
CA PRO A 189 27.06 -12.95 -32.52
C PRO A 189 27.84 -13.64 -31.38
N MET A 190 27.64 -13.19 -30.13
CA MET A 190 28.22 -13.80 -28.93
C MET A 190 27.51 -15.12 -28.57
N SER A 191 28.30 -16.12 -28.18
CA SER A 191 27.85 -17.45 -27.73
C SER A 191 27.43 -17.43 -26.25
N PHE A 192 26.23 -17.95 -25.96
CA PHE A 192 25.69 -18.09 -24.61
C PHE A 192 26.12 -19.42 -23.96
N ILE A 193 26.40 -19.41 -22.66
CA ILE A 193 26.73 -20.61 -21.89
C ILE A 193 25.43 -21.25 -21.37
N ARG A 194 25.22 -22.53 -21.69
CA ARG A 194 24.18 -23.40 -21.14
C ARG A 194 24.63 -23.95 -19.78
N THR A 195 23.82 -23.81 -18.74
CA THR A 195 23.95 -24.61 -17.51
C THR A 195 23.25 -25.96 -17.76
N GLY A 196 24.03 -27.02 -17.93
CA GLY A 196 23.56 -28.40 -18.02
C GLY A 196 24.67 -29.37 -17.60
N PRO A 197 24.36 -30.66 -17.37
CA PRO A 197 24.04 -31.15 -16.03
C PRO A 197 25.18 -31.94 -15.37
N ASN A 198 25.08 -32.05 -14.03
CA ASN A 198 25.52 -33.16 -13.17
C ASN A 198 26.94 -33.12 -12.54
N ARG A 199 26.99 -32.96 -11.21
CA ARG A 199 27.45 -33.96 -10.20
C ARG A 199 27.72 -33.32 -8.83
N ALA A 200 26.68 -33.26 -7.99
CA ALA A 200 26.76 -33.36 -6.54
C ALA A 200 25.37 -33.83 -6.06
N GLY A 201 25.34 -34.83 -5.17
CA GLY A 201 24.14 -35.62 -4.86
C GLY A 201 22.99 -34.85 -4.21
N PRO A 202 21.80 -35.47 -4.12
CA PRO A 202 20.63 -34.88 -3.50
C PRO A 202 20.78 -34.89 -1.98
N GLY A 203 21.10 -33.75 -1.38
CA GLY A 203 21.16 -33.61 0.07
C GLY A 203 21.11 -32.13 0.48
N ASP A 204 20.04 -31.76 1.17
CA ASP A 204 19.99 -30.68 2.16
C ASP A 204 20.07 -29.19 1.74
N LEU A 205 19.73 -28.83 0.50
CA LEU A 205 19.43 -27.41 0.16
C LEU A 205 17.95 -27.14 -0.16
N ALA A 206 17.12 -28.18 -0.26
CA ALA A 206 15.71 -28.04 -0.63
C ALA A 206 14.73 -28.03 0.57
N GLN A 207 15.19 -28.21 1.82
CA GLN A 207 14.30 -28.40 2.97
C GLN A 207 14.33 -27.32 4.06
N SER A 208 15.21 -26.32 4.02
CA SER A 208 15.34 -25.40 5.16
C SER A 208 14.83 -23.98 4.96
N LEU A 209 14.25 -23.65 3.82
CA LEU A 209 13.73 -22.30 3.64
C LEU A 209 12.40 -22.31 2.89
N HIS A 210 11.34 -22.04 3.63
CA HIS A 210 10.02 -21.74 3.09
C HIS A 210 9.86 -20.22 3.05
N TRP A 211 10.40 -19.58 2.01
CA TRP A 211 10.16 -18.16 1.76
C TRP A 211 8.83 -18.00 1.02
N GLN A 212 7.80 -17.54 1.72
CA GLN A 212 6.58 -17.06 1.08
C GLN A 212 6.79 -15.60 0.65
N THR A 213 7.24 -15.36 -0.58
CA THR A 213 7.13 -14.01 -1.19
C THR A 213 5.91 -13.99 -2.10
N LYS A 214 4.90 -13.21 -1.71
CA LYS A 214 3.70 -12.94 -2.52
C LYS A 214 4.10 -11.95 -3.64
N PRO A 215 3.92 -12.26 -4.94
CA PRO A 215 4.08 -11.27 -5.99
C PRO A 215 3.04 -10.14 -5.80
N MET A 216 3.45 -8.87 -5.85
CA MET A 216 2.50 -7.74 -5.86
C MET A 216 2.02 -7.49 -7.28
N ILE A 217 0.85 -8.04 -7.60
CA ILE A 217 0.04 -7.62 -8.73
C ILE A 217 -0.45 -6.21 -8.41
N VAL A 218 -0.16 -5.21 -9.23
CA VAL A 218 -0.84 -3.91 -9.12
C VAL A 218 -2.32 -4.18 -9.24
N PRO A 219 -3.16 -3.85 -8.24
CA PRO A 219 -4.56 -4.23 -8.29
C PRO A 219 -5.28 -3.58 -9.46
N THR A 220 -5.51 -4.38 -10.49
CA THR A 220 -6.32 -4.03 -11.64
C THR A 220 -7.81 -4.13 -11.30
N THR A 221 -8.13 -4.98 -10.31
CA THR A 221 -9.49 -5.24 -9.86
C THR A 221 -9.74 -4.74 -8.43
N ILE A 222 -11.02 -4.54 -8.10
CA ILE A 222 -11.44 -4.21 -6.73
C ILE A 222 -11.06 -5.32 -5.75
N SER A 223 -11.14 -6.58 -6.17
CA SER A 223 -10.77 -7.73 -5.33
C SER A 223 -9.30 -7.69 -4.89
N GLU A 224 -8.39 -7.35 -5.79
CA GLU A 224 -6.96 -7.22 -5.46
C GLU A 224 -6.73 -6.04 -4.50
N ARG A 225 -7.43 -4.92 -4.70
CA ARG A 225 -7.32 -3.73 -3.83
C ARG A 225 -7.82 -4.01 -2.42
N VAL A 226 -8.94 -4.72 -2.32
CA VAL A 226 -9.49 -5.18 -1.04
C VAL A 226 -8.48 -6.08 -0.34
N ALA A 227 -7.89 -7.05 -1.04
CA ALA A 227 -6.90 -7.95 -0.46
C ALA A 227 -5.64 -7.22 0.03
N GLU A 228 -5.17 -6.19 -0.70
CA GLU A 228 -4.05 -5.35 -0.27
C GLU A 228 -4.39 -4.55 0.99
N VAL A 229 -5.54 -3.88 1.00
CA VAL A 229 -5.99 -3.10 2.16
C VAL A 229 -6.15 -4.01 3.39
N GLN A 230 -6.78 -5.17 3.23
CA GLN A 230 -6.91 -6.15 4.32
C GLN A 230 -5.54 -6.64 4.81
N SER A 231 -4.59 -6.88 3.90
CA SER A 231 -3.23 -7.30 4.26
C SER A 231 -2.51 -6.20 5.06
N GLU A 232 -2.66 -4.93 4.69
CA GLU A 232 -2.05 -3.83 5.45
C GLU A 232 -2.74 -3.60 6.80
N ILE A 233 -4.08 -3.78 6.89
CA ILE A 233 -4.78 -3.79 8.20
C ILE A 233 -4.17 -4.85 9.12
N VAL A 234 -3.92 -6.07 8.62
CA VAL A 234 -3.27 -7.13 9.40
C VAL A 234 -1.87 -6.70 9.86
N ARG A 235 -1.05 -6.11 8.97
CA ARG A 235 0.29 -5.63 9.34
C ARG A 235 0.24 -4.52 10.39
N ALA A 236 -0.66 -3.57 10.25
CA ALA A 236 -0.85 -2.49 11.22
C ALA A 236 -1.28 -3.04 12.59
N CYS A 237 -2.20 -4.01 12.61
CA CYS A 237 -2.61 -4.71 13.83
C CYS A 237 -1.44 -5.46 14.48
N GLN A 238 -0.60 -6.12 13.68
CA GLN A 238 0.61 -6.80 14.18
C GLN A 238 1.60 -5.83 14.82
N ARG A 239 1.88 -4.68 14.18
CA ARG A 239 2.73 -3.63 14.76
C ARG A 239 2.17 -3.09 16.07
N ALA A 240 0.84 -2.98 16.17
CA ALA A 240 0.13 -2.54 17.37
C ALA A 240 -0.03 -3.63 18.45
N GLY A 241 0.36 -4.88 18.18
CA GLY A 241 0.13 -6.01 19.09
C GLY A 241 -1.35 -6.37 19.30
N ARG A 242 -2.20 -6.13 18.30
CA ARG A 242 -3.67 -6.31 18.37
C ARG A 242 -4.16 -7.37 17.39
N PRO A 243 -5.28 -8.05 17.69
CA PRO A 243 -5.91 -8.98 16.76
C PRO A 243 -6.50 -8.27 15.52
N PRO A 244 -6.29 -8.76 14.29
CA PRO A 244 -6.87 -8.15 13.09
C PRO A 244 -8.39 -8.01 13.09
N GLU A 245 -9.09 -8.95 13.73
CA GLU A 245 -10.55 -8.93 13.89
C GLU A 245 -11.06 -7.77 14.76
N SER A 246 -10.17 -7.06 15.47
CA SER A 246 -10.53 -5.83 16.20
C SER A 246 -10.71 -4.62 15.29
N VAL A 247 -10.41 -4.74 14.00
CA VAL A 247 -10.55 -3.66 13.01
C VAL A 247 -11.49 -4.07 11.90
N THR A 248 -12.57 -3.31 11.75
CA THR A 248 -13.54 -3.42 10.66
C THR A 248 -13.21 -2.46 9.54
N LEU A 249 -13.09 -2.99 8.32
CA LEU A 249 -12.93 -2.23 7.09
C LEU A 249 -14.29 -1.71 6.61
N VAL A 250 -14.50 -0.40 6.63
CA VAL A 250 -15.66 0.26 6.04
C VAL A 250 -15.29 0.79 4.65
N ALA A 251 -15.77 0.13 3.60
CA ALA A 251 -15.51 0.54 2.22
C ALA A 251 -16.36 1.76 1.84
N VAL A 252 -15.71 2.89 1.54
CA VAL A 252 -16.40 4.15 1.25
C VAL A 252 -16.78 4.20 -0.24
N SER A 253 -18.03 3.82 -0.54
CA SER A 253 -18.54 3.66 -1.91
C SER A 253 -19.22 4.90 -2.49
N LYS A 254 -19.14 6.05 -1.82
CA LYS A 254 -19.70 7.31 -2.32
C LYS A 254 -19.26 7.59 -3.75
N THR A 255 -20.17 8.11 -4.57
CA THR A 255 -19.95 8.42 -6.00
C THR A 255 -19.65 7.22 -6.92
N HIS A 256 -19.55 6.00 -6.39
CA HIS A 256 -19.40 4.79 -7.20
C HIS A 256 -20.74 4.12 -7.52
N PRO A 257 -20.90 3.52 -8.71
CA PRO A 257 -22.13 2.84 -9.12
C PRO A 257 -22.30 1.50 -8.36
N VAL A 258 -23.51 0.93 -8.43
CA VAL A 258 -23.86 -0.33 -7.74
C VAL A 258 -22.98 -1.48 -8.22
N GLU A 259 -22.58 -1.51 -9.49
CA GLU A 259 -21.72 -2.55 -10.05
C GLU A 259 -20.37 -2.63 -9.31
N THR A 260 -19.78 -1.48 -9.02
CA THR A 260 -18.52 -1.37 -8.26
C THR A 260 -18.70 -1.83 -6.81
N VAL A 261 -19.86 -1.56 -6.21
CA VAL A 261 -20.20 -2.07 -4.87
C VAL A 261 -20.32 -3.59 -4.90
N MET A 262 -20.98 -4.15 -5.91
CA MET A 262 -21.14 -5.59 -6.07
C MET A 262 -19.80 -6.30 -6.25
N GLU A 263 -18.86 -5.72 -6.99
CA GLU A 263 -17.49 -6.23 -7.08
C GLU A 263 -16.79 -6.28 -5.70
N ALA A 264 -16.96 -5.24 -4.87
CA ALA A 264 -16.43 -5.23 -3.50
C ALA A 264 -17.13 -6.24 -2.58
N VAL A 265 -18.45 -6.44 -2.76
CA VAL A 265 -19.22 -7.48 -2.04
C VAL A 265 -18.68 -8.87 -2.39
N VAL A 266 -18.45 -9.16 -3.67
CA VAL A 266 -17.84 -10.43 -4.13
C VAL A 266 -16.44 -10.62 -3.58
N ALA A 267 -15.68 -9.52 -3.39
CA ALA A 267 -14.38 -9.52 -2.74
C ALA A 267 -14.45 -9.70 -1.20
N GLY A 268 -15.64 -9.89 -0.62
CA GLY A 268 -15.84 -10.17 0.80
C GLY A 268 -16.07 -8.95 1.69
N ILE A 269 -16.25 -7.74 1.12
CA ILE A 269 -16.61 -6.57 1.92
C ILE A 269 -18.07 -6.68 2.40
N GLN A 270 -18.28 -6.47 3.70
CA GLN A 270 -19.60 -6.49 4.33
C GLN A 270 -20.06 -5.13 4.86
N HIS A 271 -19.13 -4.18 5.02
CA HIS A 271 -19.40 -2.86 5.58
C HIS A 271 -19.14 -1.78 4.54
N PHE A 272 -20.16 -0.97 4.24
CA PHE A 272 -20.09 0.11 3.27
C PHE A 272 -20.46 1.45 3.88
N GLY A 273 -19.70 2.49 3.56
CA GLY A 273 -19.91 3.85 4.04
C GLY A 273 -20.39 4.78 2.93
N GLU A 274 -21.48 5.50 3.18
CA GLU A 274 -22.02 6.53 2.29
C GLU A 274 -22.07 7.90 2.97
N ASN A 275 -21.88 8.95 2.17
CA ASN A 275 -21.84 10.33 2.66
C ASN A 275 -23.20 11.03 2.61
N ARG A 276 -24.11 10.60 1.75
CA ARG A 276 -25.39 11.28 1.48
C ARG A 276 -26.51 10.25 1.42
N VAL A 277 -27.60 10.50 2.13
CA VAL A 277 -28.74 9.57 2.19
C VAL A 277 -29.40 9.42 0.82
N GLU A 278 -29.55 10.52 0.07
CA GLU A 278 -30.10 10.50 -1.29
C GLU A 278 -29.35 9.58 -2.26
N ASP A 279 -28.03 9.48 -2.13
CA ASP A 279 -27.19 8.62 -2.98
C ASP A 279 -27.19 7.17 -2.46
N ALA A 280 -27.29 7.00 -1.14
CA ALA A 280 -27.23 5.71 -0.48
C ALA A 280 -28.51 4.88 -0.67
N LEU A 281 -29.71 5.46 -0.48
CA LEU A 281 -30.96 4.69 -0.45
C LEU A 281 -31.23 3.90 -1.75
N PRO A 282 -31.09 4.49 -2.96
CA PRO A 282 -31.28 3.73 -4.19
C PRO A 282 -30.28 2.56 -4.30
N LYS A 283 -29.01 2.83 -4.00
CA LYS A 283 -27.92 1.85 -4.00
C LYS A 283 -28.17 0.70 -3.02
N MET A 284 -28.60 1.00 -1.81
CA MET A 284 -28.95 0.01 -0.78
C MET A 284 -30.06 -0.93 -1.25
N ARG A 285 -31.14 -0.37 -1.82
CA ARG A 285 -32.26 -1.17 -2.34
C ARG A 285 -31.82 -2.07 -3.49
N GLU A 286 -31.04 -1.53 -4.41
CA GLU A 286 -30.59 -2.28 -5.58
C GLU A 286 -29.63 -3.41 -5.21
N VAL A 287 -28.70 -3.15 -4.28
CA VAL A 287 -27.82 -4.20 -3.74
C VAL A 287 -28.64 -5.27 -3.03
N ALA A 288 -29.59 -4.89 -2.17
CA ALA A 288 -30.45 -5.84 -1.45
C ALA A 288 -31.33 -6.70 -2.37
N GLN A 289 -31.60 -6.27 -3.61
CA GLN A 289 -32.30 -7.09 -4.61
C GLN A 289 -31.39 -8.08 -5.33
N ARG A 290 -30.07 -7.85 -5.31
CA ARG A 290 -29.07 -8.64 -6.05
C ARG A 290 -28.36 -9.68 -5.18
N ILE A 291 -28.44 -9.58 -3.85
CA ILE A 291 -27.78 -10.51 -2.92
C ILE A 291 -28.70 -10.89 -1.76
N ASP A 292 -28.58 -12.14 -1.33
CA ASP A 292 -29.30 -12.65 -0.14
C ASP A 292 -28.55 -12.37 1.17
N GLN A 293 -27.25 -12.05 1.09
CA GLN A 293 -26.43 -11.77 2.28
C GLN A 293 -26.65 -10.35 2.80
N PRO A 294 -26.85 -10.16 4.11
CA PRO A 294 -27.04 -8.84 4.68
C PRO A 294 -25.74 -8.03 4.65
N ILE A 295 -25.81 -6.83 4.07
CA ILE A 295 -24.72 -5.84 4.04
C ILE A 295 -25.00 -4.76 5.07
N ARG A 296 -23.96 -4.36 5.82
CA ARG A 296 -24.03 -3.28 6.80
C ARG A 296 -23.70 -1.96 6.14
N TRP A 297 -24.70 -1.07 6.07
CA TRP A 297 -24.54 0.27 5.55
C TRP A 297 -24.34 1.27 6.68
N HIS A 298 -23.33 2.12 6.52
CA HIS A 298 -22.91 3.12 7.48
C HIS A 298 -23.12 4.50 6.88
N MET A 299 -23.79 5.40 7.63
CA MET A 299 -23.88 6.81 7.26
C MET A 299 -22.68 7.53 7.87
N ILE A 300 -21.72 7.92 7.02
CA ILE A 300 -20.42 8.45 7.46
C ILE A 300 -20.22 9.93 7.16
N GLY A 301 -21.10 10.53 6.36
CA GLY A 301 -21.09 11.96 6.09
C GLY A 301 -22.08 12.71 6.98
N HIS A 302 -21.86 14.01 7.15
CA HIS A 302 -22.72 14.88 7.93
C HIS A 302 -24.21 14.69 7.61
N VAL A 303 -25.02 14.46 8.64
CA VAL A 303 -26.46 14.25 8.53
C VAL A 303 -27.19 15.54 8.84
N GLN A 304 -27.75 16.17 7.80
CA GLN A 304 -28.65 17.30 8.01
C GLN A 304 -29.84 16.87 8.87
N SER A 305 -30.18 17.62 9.91
CA SER A 305 -31.31 17.33 10.81
C SER A 305 -32.61 16.94 10.08
N ARG A 306 -32.95 17.62 8.96
CA ARG A 306 -34.15 17.32 8.16
C ARG A 306 -34.15 15.92 7.53
N LYS A 307 -32.96 15.34 7.33
CA LYS A 307 -32.71 14.01 6.73
C LYS A 307 -32.68 12.87 7.76
N ALA A 308 -32.81 13.17 9.05
CA ALA A 308 -32.81 12.14 10.10
C ALA A 308 -33.87 11.04 9.88
N ARG A 309 -35.05 11.39 9.34
CA ARG A 309 -36.09 10.40 9.01
C ARG A 309 -35.60 9.43 7.93
N ASP A 310 -35.09 9.97 6.81
CA ASP A 310 -34.57 9.20 5.68
C ASP A 310 -33.43 8.25 6.12
N VAL A 311 -32.59 8.67 7.07
CA VAL A 311 -31.51 7.84 7.64
C VAL A 311 -32.09 6.66 8.44
N VAL A 312 -33.04 6.91 9.35
CA VAL A 312 -33.62 5.82 10.15
C VAL A 312 -34.41 4.85 9.27
N GLU A 313 -35.27 5.36 8.39
CA GLU A 313 -36.10 4.56 7.48
C GLU A 313 -35.25 3.81 6.45
N GLY A 314 -34.12 4.38 6.05
CA GLY A 314 -33.14 3.74 5.16
C GLY A 314 -32.50 2.49 5.75
N GLY A 315 -32.51 2.37 7.08
CA GLY A 315 -32.00 1.20 7.78
C GLY A 315 -30.48 1.09 7.80
N PHE A 316 -29.77 2.21 7.92
CA PHE A 316 -28.34 2.21 8.23
C PHE A 316 -28.09 1.45 9.55
N ALA A 317 -27.02 0.66 9.55
CA ALA A 317 -26.59 -0.11 10.71
C ALA A 317 -25.87 0.77 11.75
N LEU A 318 -25.17 1.82 11.30
CA LEU A 318 -24.40 2.73 12.15
C LEU A 318 -24.35 4.13 11.53
N VAL A 319 -24.61 5.18 12.32
CA VAL A 319 -24.40 6.58 11.93
C VAL A 319 -23.16 7.11 12.63
N HIS A 320 -22.15 7.53 11.90
CA HIS A 320 -20.87 7.94 12.47
C HIS A 320 -20.81 9.42 12.85
N SER A 321 -21.69 10.24 12.25
CA SER A 321 -21.59 11.69 12.21
C SER A 321 -22.61 12.38 13.12
N VAL A 322 -22.85 11.86 14.35
CA VAL A 322 -23.75 12.54 15.28
C VAL A 322 -22.98 13.68 15.95
N ASP A 323 -23.30 14.89 15.55
CA ASP A 323 -22.55 16.11 15.84
C ASP A 323 -23.36 17.16 16.63
N SER A 324 -24.55 16.79 17.13
CA SER A 324 -25.35 17.69 17.96
C SER A 324 -26.47 16.95 18.70
N VAL A 325 -26.84 17.47 19.88
CA VAL A 325 -28.04 17.03 20.63
C VAL A 325 -29.30 17.13 19.76
N LYS A 326 -29.39 18.16 18.91
CA LYS A 326 -30.53 18.36 17.99
C LYS A 326 -30.64 17.23 16.96
N LEU A 327 -29.54 16.82 16.34
CA LEU A 327 -29.54 15.71 15.40
C LEU A 327 -29.88 14.40 16.11
N ALA A 328 -29.23 14.12 17.25
CA ALA A 328 -29.48 12.95 18.07
C ALA A 328 -30.97 12.83 18.46
N GLY A 329 -31.58 13.91 18.96
CA GLY A 329 -32.99 13.92 19.36
C GLY A 329 -33.94 13.61 18.20
N ARG A 330 -33.60 14.05 16.98
CA ARG A 330 -34.40 13.72 15.79
C ARG A 330 -34.22 12.26 15.37
N LEU A 331 -33.00 11.73 15.41
CA LEU A 331 -32.72 10.32 15.13
C LEU A 331 -33.43 9.41 16.15
N SER A 332 -33.32 9.71 17.45
CA SER A 332 -34.00 9.01 18.54
C SER A 332 -35.51 8.95 18.31
N ARG A 333 -36.15 10.10 18.06
CA ARG A 333 -37.60 10.15 17.80
C ARG A 333 -38.00 9.25 16.63
N PHE A 334 -37.29 9.34 15.50
CA PHE A 334 -37.63 8.53 14.33
C PHE A 334 -37.29 7.05 14.52
N ALA A 335 -36.25 6.70 15.27
CA ALA A 335 -35.92 5.33 15.64
C ALA A 335 -37.07 4.70 16.46
N LEU A 336 -37.62 5.44 17.42
CA LEU A 336 -38.80 5.02 18.18
C LEU A 336 -40.06 4.89 17.32
N GLU A 337 -40.33 5.86 16.42
CA GLU A 337 -41.45 5.77 15.47
C GLU A 337 -41.36 4.50 14.61
N GLN A 338 -40.15 4.09 14.22
CA GLN A 338 -39.88 2.90 13.43
C GLN A 338 -39.69 1.62 14.26
N GLN A 339 -39.82 1.70 15.59
CA GLN A 339 -39.58 0.58 16.53
C GLN A 339 -38.20 -0.07 16.34
N ARG A 340 -37.18 0.76 16.12
CA ARG A 340 -35.79 0.34 15.91
C ARG A 340 -34.87 0.96 16.95
N VAL A 341 -33.74 0.29 17.12
CA VAL A 341 -32.57 0.84 17.82
C VAL A 341 -31.52 1.17 16.78
N LEU A 342 -30.99 2.39 16.83
CA LEU A 342 -29.95 2.87 15.92
C LEU A 342 -28.63 2.99 16.68
N ASP A 343 -27.62 2.26 16.22
CA ASP A 343 -26.26 2.46 16.70
C ASP A 343 -25.70 3.78 16.14
N VAL A 344 -25.03 4.55 16.98
CA VAL A 344 -24.42 5.84 16.59
C VAL A 344 -23.01 6.00 17.17
N LEU A 345 -22.19 6.79 16.48
CA LEU A 345 -20.95 7.35 17.00
C LEU A 345 -21.09 8.87 17.11
N LEU A 346 -20.39 9.43 18.09
CA LEU A 346 -20.29 10.88 18.25
C LEU A 346 -19.13 11.40 17.40
N GLU A 347 -19.39 12.37 16.52
CA GLU A 347 -18.34 13.01 15.72
C GLU A 347 -17.71 14.14 16.52
N ILE A 348 -16.41 14.01 16.78
CA ILE A 348 -15.65 14.92 17.64
C ILE A 348 -14.52 15.55 16.84
N ASN A 349 -14.41 16.87 16.95
CA ASN A 349 -13.28 17.65 16.47
C ASN A 349 -12.30 17.89 17.62
N VAL A 350 -11.30 17.02 17.74
CA VAL A 350 -10.21 17.16 18.71
C VAL A 350 -9.05 18.03 18.19
N SER A 351 -8.98 18.27 16.87
CA SER A 351 -7.86 19.05 16.28
C SER A 351 -8.04 20.56 16.35
N GLY A 352 -9.26 21.06 16.64
CA GLY A 352 -9.54 22.48 16.76
C GLY A 352 -9.58 23.26 15.45
N GLU A 353 -9.60 22.56 14.30
CA GLU A 353 -9.75 23.21 13.00
C GLU A 353 -11.19 23.67 12.84
N GLU A 354 -11.43 24.98 12.77
CA GLU A 354 -12.79 25.56 12.68
C GLU A 354 -13.59 25.08 11.46
N THR A 355 -12.92 24.61 10.42
CA THR A 355 -13.54 24.10 9.19
C THR A 355 -14.03 22.66 9.30
N LYS A 356 -13.77 21.97 10.41
CA LYS A 356 -14.18 20.58 10.61
C LYS A 356 -15.44 20.48 11.45
N GLU A 357 -16.35 19.65 10.96
CA GLU A 357 -17.60 19.26 11.61
C GLU A 357 -17.34 18.45 12.90
N GLY A 358 -18.39 18.31 13.72
CA GLY A 358 -18.32 17.60 15.00
C GLY A 358 -18.29 18.53 16.20
N TRP A 359 -18.40 17.95 17.40
CA TRP A 359 -18.34 18.71 18.63
C TRP A 359 -16.91 19.16 18.86
N ASN A 360 -16.73 20.43 19.18
CA ASN A 360 -15.41 20.93 19.54
C ASN A 360 -14.98 20.29 20.86
N ALA A 361 -13.87 19.57 20.83
CA ALA A 361 -13.20 19.03 22.00
C ALA A 361 -11.72 19.44 22.04
N SER A 362 -11.28 20.39 21.23
CA SER A 362 -9.88 20.85 21.23
C SER A 362 -9.51 21.44 22.59
N GLY A 363 -8.56 20.80 23.28
CA GLY A 363 -8.12 21.21 24.62
C GLY A 363 -9.05 20.76 25.75
N TRP A 364 -9.90 19.75 25.54
CA TRP A 364 -10.80 19.19 26.54
C TRP A 364 -10.09 18.75 27.84
N GLN A 365 -8.80 18.43 27.79
CA GLN A 365 -7.98 18.10 28.96
C GLN A 365 -7.72 19.29 29.89
N HIS A 366 -7.74 20.52 29.36
CA HIS A 366 -7.29 21.73 30.08
C HIS A 366 -8.39 22.77 30.25
N ASP A 367 -9.39 22.81 29.37
CA ASP A 367 -10.54 23.69 29.49
C ASP A 367 -11.70 22.99 30.20
N LEU A 368 -11.83 23.25 31.51
CA LEU A 368 -12.88 22.67 32.34
C LEU A 368 -14.28 23.12 31.90
N SER A 369 -14.42 24.33 31.35
CA SER A 369 -15.71 24.86 30.92
C SER A 369 -16.21 24.14 29.66
N LEU A 370 -15.31 23.98 28.67
CA LEU A 370 -15.54 23.18 27.47
C LEU A 370 -15.91 21.74 27.85
N ARG A 371 -15.09 21.10 28.70
CA ARG A 371 -15.32 19.72 29.14
C ARG A 371 -16.68 19.56 29.82
N THR A 372 -17.04 20.47 30.72
CA THR A 372 -18.33 20.42 31.43
C THR A 372 -19.50 20.50 30.46
N SER A 373 -19.45 21.43 29.49
CA SER A 373 -20.51 21.56 28.49
C SER A 373 -20.59 20.34 27.57
N LEU A 374 -19.44 19.85 27.10
CA LEU A 374 -19.35 18.64 26.27
C LEU A 374 -19.93 17.42 27.01
N TRP A 375 -19.62 17.22 28.29
CA TRP A 375 -20.17 16.10 29.07
C TRP A 375 -21.68 16.21 29.27
N GLN A 376 -22.19 17.40 29.52
CA GLN A 376 -23.64 17.62 29.70
C GLN A 376 -24.41 17.26 28.43
N ASP A 377 -23.92 17.74 27.30
CA ASP A 377 -24.55 17.44 26.02
C ASP A 377 -24.40 15.93 25.69
N ILE A 378 -23.24 15.30 25.97
CA ILE A 378 -23.05 13.85 25.76
C ILE A 378 -24.04 13.05 26.61
N GLN A 379 -24.14 13.34 27.91
CA GLN A 379 -25.12 12.72 28.81
C GLN A 379 -26.53 12.84 28.24
N THR A 380 -26.89 14.01 27.71
CA THR A 380 -28.20 14.24 27.08
C THR A 380 -28.44 13.29 25.90
N VAL A 381 -27.41 12.99 25.09
CA VAL A 381 -27.49 12.01 23.98
C VAL A 381 -27.57 10.57 24.51
N LEU A 382 -26.81 10.24 25.56
CA LEU A 382 -26.82 8.90 26.18
C LEU A 382 -28.19 8.53 26.74
N ASP A 383 -28.93 9.50 27.26
CA ASP A 383 -30.28 9.32 27.81
C ASP A 383 -31.37 9.18 26.73
N MET A 384 -31.02 9.32 25.45
CA MET A 384 -32.01 9.26 24.37
C MET A 384 -32.41 7.82 24.04
N PRO A 385 -33.69 7.45 24.20
CA PRO A 385 -34.16 6.12 23.84
C PRO A 385 -34.06 5.88 22.32
N GLY A 386 -33.88 4.62 21.92
CA GLY A 386 -33.78 4.25 20.51
C GLY A 386 -32.42 4.56 19.87
N LEU A 387 -31.49 5.19 20.59
CA LEU A 387 -30.09 5.32 20.18
C LEU A 387 -29.20 4.48 21.09
N VAL A 388 -28.13 3.92 20.53
CA VAL A 388 -27.06 3.29 21.30
C VAL A 388 -25.74 3.89 20.86
N VAL A 389 -25.13 4.68 21.73
CA VAL A 389 -23.79 5.24 21.48
C VAL A 389 -22.76 4.13 21.60
N ARG A 390 -22.06 3.85 20.50
CA ARG A 390 -21.03 2.80 20.43
C ARG A 390 -19.62 3.33 20.64
N GLY A 391 -19.40 4.62 20.43
CA GLY A 391 -18.08 5.22 20.55
C GLY A 391 -17.96 6.54 19.82
N LEU A 392 -16.74 6.85 19.35
CA LEU A 392 -16.39 8.14 18.76
C LEU A 392 -15.97 8.01 17.29
N MET A 393 -16.09 9.12 16.57
CA MET A 393 -15.57 9.29 15.22
C MET A 393 -14.81 10.61 15.12
N THR A 394 -13.71 10.62 14.36
CA THR A 394 -13.05 11.86 13.94
C THR A 394 -12.50 11.78 12.52
N MET A 395 -12.17 12.95 11.99
CA MET A 395 -11.50 13.16 10.71
C MET A 395 -10.20 13.93 10.94
N ALA A 396 -9.06 13.25 10.77
CA ALA A 396 -7.76 13.90 10.82
C ALA A 396 -7.55 14.83 9.60
N PRO A 397 -6.68 15.85 9.71
CA PRO A 397 -6.34 16.71 8.57
C PRO A 397 -5.68 15.89 7.46
N ILE A 398 -5.82 16.34 6.22
CA ILE A 398 -5.08 15.75 5.10
C ILE A 398 -3.63 16.19 5.23
N VAL A 399 -2.74 15.25 5.49
CA VAL A 399 -1.30 15.45 5.70
C VAL A 399 -0.51 14.56 4.74
N ASP A 400 0.68 15.00 4.35
CA ASP A 400 1.56 14.22 3.46
C ASP A 400 2.23 13.03 4.19
N ASP A 401 2.49 13.21 5.49
CA ASP A 401 3.05 12.17 6.36
C ASP A 401 1.96 11.68 7.33
N PRO A 402 1.57 10.40 7.27
CA PRO A 402 0.57 9.80 8.16
C PRO A 402 0.85 10.00 9.66
N GLU A 403 2.13 10.10 10.05
CA GLU A 403 2.53 10.34 11.44
C GLU A 403 2.04 11.69 11.98
N GLN A 404 1.84 12.68 11.10
CA GLN A 404 1.28 13.98 11.52
C GLN A 404 -0.19 13.89 11.94
N ALA A 405 -0.90 12.84 11.53
CA ALA A 405 -2.27 12.57 11.99
C ALA A 405 -2.32 11.82 13.34
N ARG A 406 -1.20 11.20 13.76
CA ARG A 406 -1.13 10.39 14.99
C ARG A 406 -1.61 11.13 16.25
N PRO A 407 -1.23 12.40 16.51
CA PRO A 407 -1.70 13.11 17.71
C PRO A 407 -3.23 13.23 17.78
N VAL A 408 -3.90 13.41 16.63
CA VAL A 408 -5.36 13.50 16.56
C VAL A 408 -6.01 12.16 16.92
N PHE A 409 -5.44 11.04 16.48
CA PHE A 409 -5.97 9.72 16.80
C PHE A 409 -5.71 9.33 18.26
N ALA A 410 -4.53 9.66 18.79
CA ALA A 410 -4.20 9.46 20.19
C ALA A 410 -5.13 10.27 21.12
N ASP A 411 -5.40 11.54 20.79
CA ASP A 411 -6.29 12.41 21.56
C ASP A 411 -7.74 11.90 21.53
N LEU A 412 -8.24 11.43 20.38
CA LEU A 412 -9.57 10.80 20.32
C LEU A 412 -9.66 9.53 21.17
N ARG A 413 -8.61 8.70 21.19
CA ARG A 413 -8.57 7.50 22.04
C ARG A 413 -8.60 7.90 23.52
N GLU A 414 -7.79 8.87 23.94
CA GLU A 414 -7.75 9.34 25.33
C GLU A 414 -9.11 9.91 25.76
N LEU A 415 -9.76 10.69 24.89
CA LEU A 415 -11.10 11.19 25.11
C LEU A 415 -12.11 10.05 25.29
N ARG A 416 -12.07 9.03 24.42
CA ARG A 416 -12.91 7.83 24.54
C ARG A 416 -12.69 7.13 25.87
N ASP A 417 -11.43 6.88 26.24
CA ASP A 417 -11.08 6.17 27.48
C ASP A 417 -11.58 6.94 28.71
N THR A 418 -11.48 8.27 28.67
CA THR A 418 -12.02 9.14 29.74
C THR A 418 -13.55 9.09 29.81
N LEU A 419 -14.23 9.15 28.67
CA LEU A 419 -15.68 8.99 28.61
C LEU A 419 -16.14 7.61 29.10
N ALA A 420 -15.37 6.55 28.82
CA ALA A 420 -15.65 5.21 29.33
C ALA A 420 -15.51 5.11 30.85
N HIS A 421 -14.59 5.86 31.45
CA HIS A 421 -14.49 5.99 32.90
C HIS A 421 -15.66 6.76 33.50
N ASP A 422 -16.01 7.92 32.92
CA ASP A 422 -17.03 8.82 33.44
C ASP A 422 -18.47 8.30 33.19
N PHE A 423 -18.67 7.51 32.12
CA PHE A 423 -19.94 6.91 31.72
C PHE A 423 -19.81 5.39 31.53
N PRO A 424 -19.63 4.61 32.62
CA PRO A 424 -19.31 3.17 32.55
C PRO A 424 -20.47 2.28 32.07
N GLY A 425 -21.69 2.81 31.95
CA GLY A 425 -22.87 2.09 31.45
C GLY A 425 -22.90 1.92 29.92
N ILE A 426 -21.94 2.52 29.21
CA ILE A 426 -21.87 2.55 27.75
C ILE A 426 -20.63 1.78 27.30
N SER A 427 -20.71 1.08 26.16
CA SER A 427 -19.62 0.19 25.72
C SER A 427 -18.36 0.93 25.26
N TRP A 428 -18.52 2.10 24.63
CA TRP A 428 -17.44 2.87 24.01
C TRP A 428 -16.46 1.98 23.20
N SER A 429 -16.99 0.98 22.51
CA SER A 429 -16.22 -0.06 21.84
C SER A 429 -15.61 0.44 20.53
N GLU A 430 -16.15 1.51 19.94
CA GLU A 430 -15.79 1.93 18.60
C GLU A 430 -14.95 3.22 18.56
N LEU A 431 -13.88 3.18 17.78
CA LEU A 431 -13.11 4.34 17.33
C LEU A 431 -13.07 4.35 15.81
N SER A 432 -13.92 5.18 15.22
CA SER A 432 -13.97 5.40 13.78
C SER A 432 -12.99 6.48 13.37
N MET A 433 -11.79 6.08 12.96
CA MET A 433 -10.73 7.00 12.53
C MET A 433 -9.79 6.31 11.55
N GLY A 434 -9.11 7.08 10.71
CA GLY A 434 -8.27 6.56 9.62
C GLY A 434 -9.02 6.42 8.28
N MET A 435 -8.37 6.93 7.25
CA MET A 435 -8.73 6.95 5.83
C MET A 435 -7.58 6.40 4.99
N THR A 436 -7.70 6.42 3.66
CA THR A 436 -6.73 5.80 2.74
C THR A 436 -5.27 6.13 3.01
N ASP A 437 -4.94 7.36 3.43
CA ASP A 437 -3.54 7.78 3.59
C ASP A 437 -2.99 7.52 5.00
N ASP A 438 -3.83 7.37 6.02
CA ASP A 438 -3.43 7.37 7.44
C ASP A 438 -4.02 6.22 8.28
N TYR A 439 -4.82 5.32 7.69
CA TYR A 439 -5.43 4.21 8.42
C TYR A 439 -4.44 3.27 9.12
N PRO A 440 -3.20 3.01 8.65
CA PRO A 440 -2.27 2.16 9.39
C PRO A 440 -1.87 2.80 10.73
N VAL A 441 -1.63 4.11 10.74
CA VAL A 441 -1.34 4.89 11.95
C VAL A 441 -2.57 4.94 12.86
N ALA A 442 -3.77 5.12 12.30
CA ALA A 442 -5.01 5.09 13.07
C ALA A 442 -5.24 3.75 13.79
N ILE A 443 -4.93 2.62 13.15
CA ILE A 443 -5.02 1.28 13.74
C ILE A 443 -4.06 1.14 14.93
N GLU A 444 -2.82 1.61 14.75
CA GLU A 444 -1.81 1.64 15.81
C GLU A 444 -2.28 2.49 17.00
N GLU A 445 -3.03 3.56 16.74
CA GLU A 445 -3.63 4.40 17.79
C GLU A 445 -4.97 3.90 18.33
N GLY A 446 -5.44 2.71 17.95
CA GLY A 446 -6.62 2.10 18.57
C GLY A 446 -7.88 2.11 17.70
N ALA A 447 -7.83 2.51 16.43
CA ALA A 447 -9.00 2.47 15.55
C ALA A 447 -9.63 1.07 15.53
N THR A 448 -10.96 1.03 15.47
CA THR A 448 -11.76 -0.20 15.28
C THR A 448 -12.54 -0.14 13.98
N LEU A 449 -12.72 1.04 13.39
CA LEU A 449 -13.40 1.26 12.11
C LEU A 449 -12.53 2.16 11.24
N VAL A 450 -11.98 1.61 10.15
CA VAL A 450 -11.20 2.38 9.16
C VAL A 450 -12.02 2.62 7.89
N ARG A 451 -12.04 3.85 7.39
CA ARG A 451 -12.94 4.30 6.31
C ARG A 451 -12.18 4.49 5.01
N ILE A 452 -12.18 3.48 4.14
CA ILE A 452 -11.27 3.44 2.99
C ILE A 452 -12.05 3.50 1.68
N GLY A 453 -11.78 4.53 0.86
CA GLY A 453 -12.43 4.72 -0.45
C GLY A 453 -11.45 4.55 -1.60
N ARG A 454 -10.53 5.51 -1.77
CA ARG A 454 -9.65 5.61 -2.93
C ARG A 454 -8.73 4.39 -3.11
N ALA A 455 -8.28 3.76 -2.02
CA ALA A 455 -7.50 2.53 -2.12
C ALA A 455 -8.31 1.34 -2.68
N ILE A 456 -9.63 1.28 -2.44
CA ILE A 456 -10.50 0.19 -2.89
C ILE A 456 -11.05 0.48 -4.30
N PHE A 457 -11.61 1.66 -4.50
CA PHE A 457 -12.36 1.98 -5.72
C PHE A 457 -11.57 2.79 -6.75
N GLY A 458 -10.37 3.26 -6.39
CA GLY A 458 -9.54 4.10 -7.24
C GLY A 458 -9.91 5.59 -7.16
N PRO A 459 -9.30 6.44 -8.00
CA PRO A 459 -9.63 7.86 -8.05
C PRO A 459 -11.09 8.07 -8.48
N ARG A 460 -11.72 9.11 -7.96
CA ARG A 460 -13.05 9.56 -8.40
C ARG A 460 -12.95 9.93 -9.88
N ARG A 461 -13.89 9.45 -10.69
CA ARG A 461 -14.02 9.87 -12.09
C ARG A 461 -14.70 11.22 -12.18
#